data_AF-A0A6S7BKI3-F1
#
_entry.id   AF-A0A6S7BKI3-F1
#
_cell.length_a   1.000
_cell.length_b   1.000
_cell.length_c   1.000
_cell.angle_alpha   90.00
_cell.angle_beta   90.00
_cell.angle_gamma   90.00
#
_symmetry.space_group_name_H-M   'P 1'
#
loop_
_entity.id
_entity.type
_entity.pdbx_description
1 polymer ?
#
loop_
_entity_poly.entity_id
_entity_poly.type
_entity_poly.pdbx_seq_one_letter_code
_entity_poly.pdbx_strand_id
1 'polypeptide(L)'
;MNKAAFLARFKDRAVVIGDLPVGTARDLAEQVNRTQGPGDGVLTRKAELSALFDLLRNRAGAPGDDLPLVDGAGRSTAAGDAIAHYEVAALDKPHVFSEPMYLVHVTDWPHDRFTPEKPMTASQGARLSVWRTDPHDARHIPPPGSGGVLFSTASFSLMNSGNRTLRAPKRSWKVEMESDDPGHDELLGMHRFNLKAMYNDPSQMREALAWGLFARAGVPASQHTYAKLAFDDIYFGLFSLIEQVDKQFLQDHFGANHKGNLYKAYCGDIGCATLGHRIGEGGDDSGRQYAGKDPDNLTYRLKGNSDDPAANTFDDLAQFVRVINGVGLPGGDKRFDTDAFRKSVEGIFNVRAFLRWHARSRSHCPTLAPSWRRT
;
A
#
# COMPACT_ATOMS: atom_id res chain seq x y z
N MET A 1 3.63 -29.03 24.84
CA MET A 1 3.36 -28.94 23.39
C MET A 1 4.57 -29.45 22.64
N ASN A 2 4.42 -30.54 21.90
CA ASN A 2 5.50 -31.09 21.08
C ASN A 2 5.73 -30.31 19.77
N LYS A 3 6.87 -30.58 19.12
CA LYS A 3 7.27 -29.94 17.86
C LYS A 3 6.27 -30.15 16.72
N ALA A 4 5.65 -31.32 16.62
CA ALA A 4 4.66 -31.60 15.58
C ALA A 4 3.42 -30.71 15.71
N ALA A 5 2.91 -30.54 16.94
CA ALA A 5 1.80 -29.65 17.24
C ALA A 5 2.14 -28.17 17.01
N PHE A 6 3.40 -27.77 17.24
CA PHE A 6 3.87 -26.43 16.86
C PHE A 6 3.86 -26.23 15.35
N LEU A 7 4.48 -27.14 14.59
CA LEU A 7 4.54 -27.03 13.12
C LEU A 7 3.14 -27.04 12.49
N ALA A 8 2.21 -27.82 13.05
CA ALA A 8 0.83 -27.86 12.57
C ALA A 8 0.11 -26.50 12.71
N ARG A 9 0.38 -25.72 13.76
CA ARG A 9 -0.22 -24.38 13.97
C ARG A 9 0.16 -23.36 12.90
N PHE A 10 1.31 -23.56 12.26
CA PHE A 10 1.86 -22.66 11.25
C PHE A 10 1.88 -23.28 9.84
N LYS A 11 1.19 -24.41 9.66
CA LYS A 11 1.05 -25.03 8.35
C LYS A 11 0.27 -24.08 7.43
N ASP A 12 0.83 -23.82 6.25
CA ASP A 12 0.26 -22.90 5.25
C ASP A 12 0.17 -21.43 5.74
N ARG A 13 0.99 -21.09 6.76
CA ARG A 13 1.07 -19.74 7.34
C ARG A 13 2.49 -19.19 7.28
N ALA A 14 2.61 -17.88 7.24
CA ALA A 14 3.87 -17.15 7.20
C ALA A 14 3.99 -16.25 8.44
N VAL A 15 4.97 -16.51 9.31
CA VAL A 15 5.22 -15.65 10.48
C VAL A 15 6.00 -14.41 10.03
N VAL A 16 5.37 -13.24 10.08
CA VAL A 16 6.00 -11.98 9.66
C VAL A 16 6.72 -11.35 10.84
N ILE A 17 8.05 -11.33 10.78
CA ILE A 17 8.89 -10.89 11.91
C ILE A 17 8.66 -9.41 12.25
N GLY A 18 8.38 -8.60 11.24
CA GLY A 18 8.08 -7.17 11.41
C GLY A 18 6.83 -6.90 12.26
N ASP A 19 5.89 -7.86 12.30
CA ASP A 19 4.62 -7.75 13.02
C ASP A 19 4.72 -8.28 14.46
N LEU A 20 5.88 -8.83 14.83
CA LEU A 20 6.15 -9.22 16.21
C LEU A 20 6.47 -8.00 17.09
N PRO A 21 5.96 -7.97 18.33
CA PRO A 21 6.35 -6.94 19.28
C PRO A 21 7.86 -7.01 19.55
N VAL A 22 8.45 -5.85 19.85
CA VAL A 22 9.87 -5.78 20.24
C VAL A 22 10.07 -6.61 21.50
N GLY A 23 11.06 -7.51 21.45
CA GLY A 23 11.40 -8.39 22.57
C GLY A 23 11.76 -9.79 22.12
N THR A 24 11.79 -10.71 23.09
CA THR A 24 12.38 -12.05 22.92
C THR A 24 11.79 -12.83 21.75
N ALA A 25 10.47 -12.79 21.53
CA ALA A 25 9.85 -13.54 20.43
C ALA A 25 10.39 -13.10 19.06
N ARG A 26 10.53 -11.78 18.87
CA ARG A 26 11.11 -11.19 17.67
C ARG A 26 12.59 -11.52 17.52
N ASP A 27 13.38 -11.40 18.58
CA ASP A 27 14.81 -11.68 18.56
C ASP A 27 15.11 -13.12 18.13
N LEU A 28 14.34 -14.09 18.64
CA LEU A 28 14.46 -15.50 18.26
C LEU A 28 14.09 -15.73 16.79
N ALA A 29 13.02 -15.09 16.31
CA ALA A 29 12.62 -15.20 14.91
C ALA A 29 13.67 -14.58 13.96
N GLU A 30 14.23 -13.42 14.32
CA GLU A 30 15.32 -12.77 13.59
C GLU A 30 16.60 -13.63 13.59
N GLN A 31 16.90 -14.33 14.70
CA GLN A 31 18.00 -15.29 14.75
C GLN A 31 17.77 -16.45 13.78
N VAL A 32 16.58 -17.06 13.76
CA VAL A 32 16.24 -18.14 12.83
C VAL A 32 16.32 -17.68 11.38
N ASN A 33 15.70 -16.55 11.05
CA ASN A 33 15.67 -16.02 9.68
C ASN A 33 17.08 -15.75 9.17
N ARG A 34 17.97 -15.19 10.00
CA ARG A 34 19.39 -14.98 9.64
C ARG A 34 20.18 -16.27 9.42
N THR A 35 19.87 -17.33 10.16
CA THR A 35 20.66 -18.57 10.14
C THR A 35 20.20 -19.57 9.08
N GLN A 36 18.96 -19.47 8.59
CA GLN A 36 18.37 -20.46 7.68
C GLN A 36 18.22 -19.97 6.23
N GLY A 37 18.42 -18.68 5.91
CA GLY A 37 18.30 -18.18 4.52
C GLY A 37 18.36 -16.66 4.39
N PRO A 38 18.14 -16.10 3.18
CA PRO A 38 18.16 -14.65 2.97
C PRO A 38 17.12 -13.99 3.88
N GLY A 39 17.53 -12.94 4.59
CA GLY A 39 16.72 -12.25 5.59
C GLY A 39 15.54 -11.47 5.01
N ASP A 40 14.56 -12.19 4.48
CA ASP A 40 13.30 -11.69 3.94
C ASP A 40 12.32 -11.24 5.04
N GLY A 41 12.67 -11.49 6.30
CA GLY A 41 11.88 -11.08 7.46
C GLY A 41 10.64 -11.94 7.69
N VAL A 42 10.61 -13.17 7.16
CA VAL A 42 9.47 -14.09 7.30
C VAL A 42 9.97 -15.50 7.63
N LEU A 43 9.22 -16.24 8.45
CA LEU A 43 9.45 -17.68 8.64
C LEU A 43 8.31 -18.46 7.98
N THR A 44 8.66 -19.34 7.03
CA THR A 44 7.68 -20.12 6.26
C THR A 44 8.07 -21.58 6.14
N ARG A 45 9.37 -21.89 6.18
CA ARG A 45 9.87 -23.23 5.92
C ARG A 45 9.79 -24.07 7.17
N LYS A 46 9.48 -25.37 7.00
CA LYS A 46 9.49 -26.35 8.09
C LYS A 46 10.79 -26.32 8.90
N ALA A 47 11.94 -26.14 8.24
CA ALA A 47 13.24 -26.04 8.89
C ALA A 47 13.37 -24.81 9.81
N GLU A 48 12.91 -23.64 9.34
CA GLU A 48 12.88 -22.40 10.13
C GLU A 48 11.99 -22.54 11.36
N LEU A 49 10.76 -23.01 11.16
CA LEU A 49 9.82 -23.20 12.25
C LEU A 49 10.29 -24.28 13.23
N SER A 50 10.97 -25.33 12.75
CA SER A 50 11.58 -26.34 13.63
C SER A 50 12.70 -25.75 14.47
N ALA A 51 13.58 -24.94 13.86
CA ALA A 51 14.66 -24.25 14.57
C ALA A 51 14.11 -23.24 15.60
N LEU A 52 13.04 -22.53 15.27
CA LEU A 52 12.36 -21.62 16.19
C LEU A 52 11.82 -22.37 17.42
N PHE A 53 11.16 -23.52 17.20
CA PHE A 53 10.69 -24.38 18.30
C PHE A 53 11.85 -24.81 19.20
N ASP A 54 12.99 -25.22 18.61
CA ASP A 54 14.16 -25.65 19.36
C ASP A 54 14.76 -24.52 20.21
N LEU A 55 14.80 -23.29 19.69
CA LEU A 55 15.23 -22.12 20.46
C LEU A 55 14.29 -21.80 21.63
N LEU A 56 12.97 -21.83 21.39
CA LEU A 56 11.98 -21.61 22.46
C LEU A 56 12.11 -22.64 23.57
N ARG A 57 12.28 -23.92 23.20
CA ARG A 57 12.46 -25.03 24.14
C ARG A 57 13.74 -24.91 24.94
N ASN A 58 14.86 -24.62 24.28
CA ASN A 58 16.15 -24.44 24.95
C ASN A 58 16.08 -23.28 25.95
N ARG A 59 15.39 -22.18 25.60
CA ARG A 59 15.19 -21.04 26.49
C ARG A 59 14.27 -21.34 27.67
N ALA A 60 13.23 -22.13 27.46
CA ALA A 60 12.30 -22.53 28.51
C ALA A 60 12.91 -23.49 29.54
N GLY A 61 14.07 -24.09 29.25
CA GLY A 61 14.70 -25.09 30.12
C GLY A 61 13.81 -26.33 30.32
N ALA A 62 12.92 -26.61 29.38
CA ALA A 62 11.88 -27.63 29.54
C ALA A 62 12.51 -29.05 29.59
N PRO A 63 12.21 -29.86 30.62
CA PRO A 63 12.65 -31.25 30.67
C PRO A 63 11.82 -32.08 29.70
N GLY A 64 12.41 -32.48 28.57
CA GLY A 64 11.79 -33.33 27.55
C GLY A 64 11.62 -32.67 26.18
N ASP A 65 10.80 -33.29 25.33
CA ASP A 65 10.52 -32.82 23.94
C ASP A 65 9.39 -31.79 23.87
N ASP A 66 8.74 -31.54 24.99
CA ASP A 66 7.52 -30.75 25.10
C ASP A 66 7.81 -29.34 25.64
N LEU A 67 7.23 -28.35 24.98
CA LEU A 67 7.25 -26.96 25.40
C LEU A 67 6.03 -26.66 26.30
N PRO A 68 6.21 -26.35 27.60
CA PRO A 68 5.11 -25.96 28.48
C PRO A 68 4.57 -24.59 28.03
N LEU A 69 3.26 -24.48 27.85
CA LEU A 69 2.61 -23.22 27.45
C LEU A 69 2.07 -22.46 28.65
N VAL A 70 1.67 -23.17 29.70
CA VAL A 70 1.19 -22.61 30.96
C VAL A 70 2.01 -23.15 32.13
N ASP A 71 2.12 -22.36 33.19
CA ASP A 71 2.75 -22.74 34.45
C ASP A 71 1.79 -23.56 35.34
N GLY A 72 2.27 -24.03 36.50
CA GLY A 72 1.47 -24.80 37.44
C GLY A 72 0.29 -24.02 38.07
N ALA A 73 0.24 -22.71 37.89
CA ALA A 73 -0.87 -21.84 38.31
C ALA A 73 -1.82 -21.50 37.14
N GLY A 74 -1.62 -22.09 35.96
CA GLY A 74 -2.44 -21.86 34.78
C GLY A 74 -2.15 -20.55 34.04
N ARG A 75 -1.08 -19.84 34.39
CA ARG A 75 -0.67 -18.59 33.72
C ARG A 75 0.20 -18.91 32.51
N SER A 76 0.14 -18.07 31.48
CA SER A 76 0.99 -18.23 30.31
C SER A 76 2.47 -18.18 30.68
N THR A 77 3.25 -19.08 30.10
CA THR A 77 4.72 -19.08 30.20
C THR A 77 5.30 -18.14 29.15
N ALA A 78 6.58 -17.77 29.27
CA ALA A 78 7.26 -16.99 28.24
C ALA A 78 7.23 -17.67 26.84
N ALA A 79 7.21 -19.01 26.80
CA ALA A 79 7.04 -19.77 25.58
C ALA A 79 5.60 -19.69 25.04
N GLY A 80 4.60 -19.78 25.92
CA GLY A 80 3.19 -19.57 25.60
C GLY A 80 2.93 -18.19 25.01
N ASP A 81 3.46 -17.13 25.65
CA ASP A 81 3.36 -15.75 25.17
C ASP A 81 4.03 -15.57 23.81
N ALA A 82 5.22 -16.15 23.62
CA ALA A 82 5.91 -16.10 22.35
C ALA A 82 5.11 -16.76 21.22
N ILE A 83 4.49 -17.92 21.49
CA ILE A 83 3.63 -18.60 20.51
C ILE A 83 2.40 -17.77 20.19
N ALA A 84 1.75 -17.17 21.18
CA ALA A 84 0.63 -16.25 20.95
C ALA A 84 1.05 -15.08 20.04
N HIS A 85 2.23 -14.50 20.27
CA HIS A 85 2.77 -13.46 19.39
C HIS A 85 3.03 -13.97 17.96
N TYR A 86 3.58 -15.18 17.79
CA TYR A 86 3.76 -15.76 16.45
C TYR A 86 2.44 -16.05 15.76
N GLU A 87 1.42 -16.51 16.48
CA GLU A 87 0.08 -16.77 15.93
C GLU A 87 -0.60 -15.48 15.44
N VAL A 88 -0.43 -14.37 16.16
CA VAL A 88 -0.91 -13.03 15.77
C VAL A 88 -0.12 -12.50 14.57
N ALA A 89 1.19 -12.74 14.52
CA ALA A 89 2.06 -12.31 13.41
C ALA A 89 2.00 -13.26 12.19
N ALA A 90 1.27 -14.37 12.27
CA ALA A 90 1.19 -15.36 11.20
C ALA A 90 0.07 -15.05 10.22
N LEU A 91 0.46 -14.76 8.98
CA LEU A 91 -0.43 -14.56 7.85
C LEU A 91 -0.85 -15.89 7.23
N ASP A 92 -2.12 -16.01 6.91
CA ASP A 92 -2.67 -17.10 6.11
C ASP A 92 -3.46 -16.55 4.92
N LYS A 93 -3.80 -17.42 3.96
CA LYS A 93 -4.54 -17.02 2.77
C LYS A 93 -5.89 -16.37 3.12
N PRO A 94 -6.72 -16.93 4.04
CA PRO A 94 -7.95 -16.28 4.47
C PRO A 94 -7.76 -14.85 4.99
N HIS A 95 -6.76 -14.59 5.84
CA HIS A 95 -6.46 -13.26 6.38
C HIS A 95 -6.06 -12.26 5.30
N VAL A 96 -5.34 -12.70 4.26
CA VAL A 96 -4.94 -11.83 3.17
C VAL A 96 -6.14 -11.40 2.31
N PHE A 97 -7.18 -12.23 2.24
CA PHE A 97 -8.36 -12.02 1.40
C PHE A 97 -9.67 -11.98 2.21
N SER A 98 -9.61 -11.62 3.49
CA SER A 98 -10.77 -11.58 4.38
C SER A 98 -11.63 -10.35 4.17
N GLU A 99 -11.11 -9.35 3.45
CA GLU A 99 -11.86 -8.14 3.14
C GLU A 99 -13.13 -8.46 2.34
N PRO A 100 -14.26 -7.81 2.65
CA PRO A 100 -15.50 -8.03 1.91
C PRO A 100 -15.30 -7.75 0.42
N MET A 101 -15.78 -8.65 -0.44
CA MET A 101 -15.89 -8.40 -1.87
C MET A 101 -17.18 -7.62 -2.15
N TYR A 102 -17.14 -6.73 -3.15
CA TYR A 102 -18.28 -5.91 -3.54
C TYR A 102 -18.77 -6.25 -4.96
N LEU A 103 -20.01 -5.88 -5.28
CA LEU A 103 -20.44 -5.65 -6.65
C LEU A 103 -20.58 -4.15 -6.82
N VAL A 104 -19.97 -3.61 -7.87
CA VAL A 104 -20.24 -2.28 -8.39
C VAL A 104 -21.12 -2.46 -9.62
N HIS A 105 -22.36 -1.98 -9.54
CA HIS A 105 -23.33 -2.09 -10.61
C HIS A 105 -23.72 -0.70 -11.08
N VAL A 106 -23.53 -0.43 -12.36
CA VAL A 106 -23.95 0.81 -13.00
C VAL A 106 -25.13 0.48 -13.90
N THR A 107 -26.24 1.20 -13.78
CA THR A 107 -27.37 1.06 -14.69
C THR A 107 -27.60 2.31 -15.52
N ASP A 108 -28.24 2.13 -16.67
CA ASP A 108 -28.65 3.18 -17.60
C ASP A 108 -27.48 4.06 -18.07
N TRP A 109 -26.27 3.47 -18.15
CA TRP A 109 -25.09 4.15 -18.68
C TRP A 109 -25.11 4.16 -20.20
N PRO A 110 -24.82 5.29 -20.87
CA PRO A 110 -24.81 5.35 -22.33
C PRO A 110 -23.85 4.33 -22.96
N HIS A 111 -24.40 3.33 -23.67
CA HIS A 111 -23.62 2.22 -24.22
C HIS A 111 -22.60 2.64 -25.29
N ASP A 112 -22.81 3.78 -25.95
CA ASP A 112 -21.87 4.37 -26.92
C ASP A 112 -20.64 5.00 -26.23
N ARG A 113 -20.60 5.03 -24.90
CA ARG A 113 -19.61 5.78 -24.11
C ARG A 113 -18.86 4.95 -23.08
N PHE A 114 -18.49 3.73 -23.44
CA PHE A 114 -17.68 2.84 -22.59
C PHE A 114 -16.16 3.09 -22.65
N THR A 115 -15.71 3.97 -23.53
CA THR A 115 -14.28 4.29 -23.66
C THR A 115 -13.90 5.75 -23.34
N PRO A 116 -14.43 6.38 -22.27
CA PRO A 116 -14.15 7.79 -22.00
C PRO A 116 -12.72 7.95 -21.46
N GLU A 117 -11.84 8.64 -22.20
CA GLU A 117 -10.48 8.97 -21.73
C GLU A 117 -10.47 10.23 -20.82
N LYS A 118 -11.58 10.96 -20.74
CA LYS A 118 -11.81 12.09 -19.82
C LYS A 118 -12.98 11.78 -18.89
N PRO A 119 -13.07 12.40 -17.69
CA PRO A 119 -14.24 12.28 -16.82
C PRO A 119 -15.52 12.58 -17.60
N MET A 120 -16.49 11.68 -17.51
CA MET A 120 -17.81 11.86 -18.08
C MET A 120 -18.85 11.69 -16.98
N THR A 121 -19.60 12.75 -16.72
CA THR A 121 -20.69 12.77 -15.76
C THR A 121 -21.86 11.90 -16.24
N ALA A 122 -22.48 11.20 -15.31
CA ALA A 122 -23.67 10.39 -15.51
C ALA A 122 -24.82 11.23 -16.12
N SER A 123 -25.54 10.65 -17.09
CA SER A 123 -26.75 11.23 -17.66
C SER A 123 -27.94 11.11 -16.71
N GLN A 124 -29.00 11.90 -16.92
CA GLN A 124 -30.25 11.75 -16.18
C GLN A 124 -30.79 10.31 -16.34
N GLY A 125 -30.79 9.55 -15.25
CA GLY A 125 -31.24 8.15 -15.21
C GLY A 125 -30.15 7.17 -14.80
N ALA A 126 -28.87 7.45 -15.12
CA ALA A 126 -27.77 6.56 -14.78
C ALA A 126 -27.59 6.46 -13.26
N ARG A 127 -27.30 5.26 -12.77
CA ARG A 127 -27.17 5.00 -11.33
C ARG A 127 -25.98 4.11 -11.04
N LEU A 128 -25.15 4.52 -10.10
CA LEU A 128 -24.09 3.69 -9.52
C LEU A 128 -24.62 3.10 -8.22
N SER A 129 -24.50 1.79 -8.05
CA SER A 129 -24.89 1.08 -6.83
C SER A 129 -23.79 0.11 -6.40
N VAL A 130 -23.56 0.00 -5.10
CA VAL A 130 -22.54 -0.88 -4.52
C VAL A 130 -23.13 -1.71 -3.39
N TRP A 131 -22.85 -3.01 -3.36
CA TRP A 131 -23.22 -3.90 -2.27
C TRP A 131 -22.20 -4.99 -2.04
N ARG A 132 -22.23 -5.62 -0.85
CA ARG A 132 -21.37 -6.77 -0.55
C ARG A 132 -21.84 -8.00 -1.30
N THR A 133 -20.88 -8.81 -1.76
CA THR A 133 -21.13 -10.08 -2.44
C THR A 133 -20.26 -11.18 -1.83
N ASP A 134 -20.76 -12.42 -1.84
CA ASP A 134 -19.99 -13.59 -1.45
C ASP A 134 -18.96 -13.90 -2.56
N PRO A 135 -17.65 -13.99 -2.23
CA PRO A 135 -16.61 -14.46 -3.14
C PRO A 135 -16.90 -15.80 -3.83
N HIS A 136 -17.71 -16.65 -3.21
CA HIS A 136 -18.08 -17.97 -3.72
C HIS A 136 -19.39 -17.96 -4.52
N ASP A 137 -20.05 -16.81 -4.67
CA ASP A 137 -21.24 -16.70 -5.49
C ASP A 137 -20.89 -16.82 -6.98
N ALA A 138 -21.37 -17.90 -7.60
CA ALA A 138 -21.13 -18.21 -9.01
C ALA A 138 -21.88 -17.27 -9.98
N ARG A 139 -22.85 -16.49 -9.50
CA ARG A 139 -23.57 -15.53 -10.36
C ARG A 139 -22.65 -14.39 -10.78
N HIS A 140 -22.77 -13.99 -12.04
CA HIS A 140 -22.04 -12.84 -12.57
C HIS A 140 -22.49 -11.52 -11.93
N ILE A 141 -23.81 -11.34 -11.77
CA ILE A 141 -24.43 -10.17 -11.14
C ILE A 141 -25.30 -10.68 -9.98
N PRO A 142 -24.69 -11.00 -8.83
CA PRO A 142 -25.44 -11.46 -7.66
C PRO A 142 -26.27 -10.30 -7.09
N PRO A 143 -27.57 -10.51 -6.77
CA PRO A 143 -28.40 -9.47 -6.17
C PRO A 143 -27.87 -9.06 -4.79
N PRO A 144 -28.29 -7.90 -4.26
CA PRO A 144 -27.98 -7.52 -2.88
C PRO A 144 -28.39 -8.62 -1.89
N GLY A 145 -27.47 -9.00 -1.00
CA GLY A 145 -27.75 -9.96 0.06
C GLY A 145 -28.58 -9.33 1.19
N SER A 146 -28.57 -9.97 2.37
CA SER A 146 -29.29 -9.46 3.55
C SER A 146 -28.88 -8.06 4.00
N GLY A 147 -27.64 -7.64 3.68
CA GLY A 147 -27.14 -6.29 3.93
C GLY A 147 -27.66 -5.22 2.98
N GLY A 148 -28.43 -5.60 1.94
CA GLY A 148 -28.99 -4.67 0.95
C GLY A 148 -27.93 -3.93 0.12
N VAL A 149 -28.38 -2.87 -0.55
CA VAL A 149 -27.49 -1.93 -1.25
C VAL A 149 -26.79 -1.05 -0.22
N LEU A 150 -25.46 -1.05 -0.22
CA LEU A 150 -24.66 -0.24 0.72
C LEU A 150 -24.60 1.22 0.32
N PHE A 151 -24.54 1.47 -0.99
CA PHE A 151 -24.36 2.80 -1.54
C PHE A 151 -25.08 2.88 -2.88
N SER A 152 -25.78 3.99 -3.14
CA SER A 152 -26.33 4.27 -4.46
C SER A 152 -26.38 5.76 -4.71
N THR A 153 -25.92 6.20 -5.88
CA THR A 153 -25.96 7.61 -6.29
C THR A 153 -26.28 7.73 -7.78
N ALA A 154 -26.90 8.85 -8.15
CA ALA A 154 -27.05 9.29 -9.55
C ALA A 154 -26.01 10.34 -9.94
N SER A 155 -25.26 10.87 -8.96
CA SER A 155 -24.30 11.95 -9.14
C SER A 155 -22.88 11.39 -9.12
N PHE A 156 -22.43 10.91 -10.28
CA PHE A 156 -21.08 10.36 -10.43
C PHE A 156 -20.54 10.62 -11.84
N SER A 157 -19.23 10.53 -11.99
CA SER A 157 -18.55 10.46 -13.27
C SER A 157 -17.68 9.21 -13.36
N LEU A 158 -17.52 8.73 -14.58
CA LEU A 158 -16.62 7.63 -14.92
C LEU A 158 -15.59 8.10 -15.93
N MET A 159 -14.36 7.59 -15.80
CA MET A 159 -13.37 7.62 -16.86
C MET A 159 -12.58 6.32 -16.90
N ASN A 160 -12.09 5.95 -18.07
CA ASN A 160 -11.06 4.92 -18.14
C ASN A 160 -9.75 5.45 -17.59
N SER A 161 -9.02 4.58 -16.90
CA SER A 161 -7.74 4.91 -16.29
C SER A 161 -6.64 3.94 -16.72
N GLY A 162 -5.40 4.41 -16.62
CA GLY A 162 -4.21 3.65 -16.98
C GLY A 162 -3.34 4.43 -17.96
N ASN A 163 -2.09 3.97 -18.10
CA ASN A 163 -1.19 4.47 -19.13
C ASN A 163 -1.12 3.41 -20.25
N ARG A 164 -0.27 2.38 -20.08
CA ARG A 164 -0.14 1.28 -21.05
C ARG A 164 -1.39 0.41 -21.20
N THR A 165 -2.26 0.38 -20.20
CA THR A 165 -3.49 -0.44 -20.20
C THR A 165 -4.75 0.35 -20.52
N LEU A 166 -4.63 1.65 -20.87
CA LEU A 166 -5.79 2.52 -21.11
C LEU A 166 -6.72 1.94 -22.17
N ARG A 167 -6.13 1.32 -23.21
CA ARG A 167 -6.83 0.75 -24.37
C ARG A 167 -6.85 -0.79 -24.38
N ALA A 168 -6.57 -1.42 -23.25
CA ALA A 168 -6.73 -2.88 -23.13
C ALA A 168 -8.21 -3.28 -23.31
N PRO A 169 -8.51 -4.50 -23.79
CA PRO A 169 -9.89 -4.98 -23.92
C PRO A 169 -10.68 -4.87 -22.61
N LYS A 170 -10.05 -5.20 -21.48
CA LYS A 170 -10.58 -4.97 -20.14
C LYS A 170 -9.96 -3.70 -19.55
N ARG A 171 -10.72 -2.61 -19.60
CA ARG A 171 -10.27 -1.27 -19.18
C ARG A 171 -10.44 -1.07 -17.69
N SER A 172 -9.50 -0.36 -17.07
CA SER A 172 -9.67 0.10 -15.69
C SER A 172 -10.53 1.35 -15.66
N TRP A 173 -11.22 1.58 -14.56
CA TRP A 173 -12.10 2.72 -14.36
C TRP A 173 -11.65 3.55 -13.18
N LYS A 174 -11.88 4.85 -13.24
CA LYS A 174 -11.98 5.69 -12.05
C LYS A 174 -13.44 6.10 -11.91
N VAL A 175 -13.93 6.01 -10.69
CA VAL A 175 -15.25 6.47 -10.28
C VAL A 175 -15.02 7.69 -9.39
N GLU A 176 -15.77 8.75 -9.66
CA GLU A 176 -15.77 9.98 -8.88
C GLU A 176 -17.23 10.35 -8.60
N MET A 177 -17.56 10.50 -7.33
CA MET A 177 -18.88 10.96 -6.91
C MET A 177 -18.88 12.48 -6.94
N GLU A 178 -19.91 13.03 -7.58
CA GLU A 178 -20.08 14.46 -7.78
C GLU A 178 -20.97 14.98 -6.64
N SER A 179 -20.37 15.21 -5.47
CA SER A 179 -21.07 15.79 -4.31
C SER A 179 -20.24 16.89 -3.67
N ASP A 180 -20.89 18.03 -3.45
CA ASP A 180 -20.38 19.15 -2.66
C ASP A 180 -20.83 19.08 -1.18
N ASP A 181 -21.57 18.03 -0.79
CA ASP A 181 -22.14 17.86 0.55
C ASP A 181 -21.42 16.74 1.34
N PRO A 182 -20.55 17.08 2.32
CA PRO A 182 -19.81 16.11 3.12
C PRO A 182 -20.73 15.15 3.88
N GLY A 183 -20.54 13.85 3.71
CA GLY A 183 -21.38 12.80 4.33
C GLY A 183 -22.58 12.33 3.52
N HIS A 184 -22.91 13.00 2.41
CA HIS A 184 -23.83 12.51 1.37
C HIS A 184 -23.03 12.09 0.13
N ASP A 185 -23.35 10.93 -0.45
CA ASP A 185 -22.68 10.36 -1.64
C ASP A 185 -21.21 9.89 -1.47
N GLU A 186 -20.80 9.51 -0.26
CA GLU A 186 -19.52 8.84 -0.01
C GLU A 186 -19.65 7.31 0.08
N LEU A 187 -18.80 6.60 -0.64
CA LEU A 187 -18.67 5.15 -0.49
C LEU A 187 -17.61 4.87 0.59
N LEU A 188 -18.06 4.53 1.80
CA LEU A 188 -17.15 4.22 2.93
C LEU A 188 -16.14 5.34 3.22
N GLY A 189 -16.58 6.61 3.15
CA GLY A 189 -15.72 7.78 3.35
C GLY A 189 -14.93 8.20 2.11
N MET A 190 -15.05 7.50 0.99
CA MET A 190 -14.35 7.86 -0.25
C MET A 190 -15.29 8.62 -1.19
N HIS A 191 -14.84 9.74 -1.76
CA HIS A 191 -15.48 10.41 -2.90
C HIS A 191 -15.00 9.88 -4.25
N ARG A 192 -13.84 9.23 -4.27
CA ARG A 192 -13.21 8.69 -5.48
C ARG A 192 -12.61 7.33 -5.19
N PHE A 193 -12.79 6.40 -6.11
CA PHE A 193 -12.12 5.11 -6.06
C PHE A 193 -11.74 4.63 -7.45
N ASN A 194 -10.81 3.69 -7.50
CA ASN A 194 -10.31 3.11 -8.74
C ASN A 194 -10.76 1.65 -8.84
N LEU A 195 -11.23 1.26 -10.02
CA LEU A 195 -11.48 -0.13 -10.39
C LEU A 195 -10.40 -0.57 -11.39
N LYS A 196 -9.37 -1.27 -10.89
CA LYS A 196 -8.28 -1.78 -11.73
C LYS A 196 -8.64 -3.11 -12.34
N ALA A 197 -8.51 -3.20 -13.67
CA ALA A 197 -8.80 -4.41 -14.43
C ALA A 197 -7.81 -5.55 -14.17
N MET A 198 -6.64 -5.24 -13.60
CA MET A 198 -5.52 -6.16 -13.34
C MET A 198 -5.05 -6.92 -14.60
N TYR A 199 -5.22 -6.30 -15.78
CA TYR A 199 -5.04 -6.96 -17.08
C TYR A 199 -3.64 -7.56 -17.27
N ASN A 200 -2.60 -6.91 -16.75
CA ASN A 200 -1.20 -7.36 -16.86
C ASN A 200 -0.74 -8.23 -15.68
N ASP A 201 -1.63 -8.53 -14.73
CA ASP A 201 -1.31 -9.37 -13.56
C ASP A 201 -2.07 -10.71 -13.69
N PRO A 202 -1.42 -11.78 -14.19
CA PRO A 202 -2.03 -13.11 -14.27
C PRO A 202 -2.56 -13.66 -12.95
N SER A 203 -2.03 -13.21 -11.81
CA SER A 203 -2.50 -13.63 -10.48
C SER A 203 -3.69 -12.82 -9.99
N GLN A 204 -3.87 -11.59 -10.50
CA GLN A 204 -4.81 -10.60 -10.00
C GLN A 204 -4.65 -10.31 -8.49
N MET A 205 -3.51 -10.63 -7.89
CA MET A 205 -3.28 -10.55 -6.44
C MET A 205 -2.10 -9.65 -6.07
N ARG A 206 -1.24 -9.25 -7.03
CA ARG A 206 0.00 -8.54 -6.69
C ARG A 206 -0.27 -7.19 -6.02
N GLU A 207 -1.26 -6.46 -6.51
CA GLU A 207 -1.62 -5.15 -5.96
C GLU A 207 -2.27 -5.28 -4.57
N ALA A 208 -3.16 -6.26 -4.38
CA ALA A 208 -3.75 -6.60 -3.08
C ALA A 208 -2.67 -6.89 -2.02
N LEU A 209 -1.73 -7.75 -2.38
CA LEU A 209 -0.61 -8.14 -1.52
C LEU A 209 0.30 -6.95 -1.22
N ALA A 210 0.62 -6.13 -2.23
CA ALA A 210 1.49 -4.97 -2.05
C ALA A 210 0.89 -3.96 -1.08
N TRP A 211 -0.38 -3.58 -1.26
CA TRP A 211 -1.05 -2.62 -0.38
C TRP A 211 -1.18 -3.15 1.04
N GLY A 212 -1.59 -4.42 1.21
CA GLY A 212 -1.65 -5.07 2.51
C GLY A 212 -0.30 -5.11 3.22
N LEU A 213 0.79 -5.41 2.51
CA LEU A 213 2.13 -5.43 3.08
C LEU A 213 2.62 -4.04 3.50
N PHE A 214 2.35 -2.99 2.70
CA PHE A 214 2.70 -1.63 3.08
C PHE A 214 1.90 -1.15 4.31
N ALA A 215 0.59 -1.41 4.32
CA ALA A 215 -0.27 -1.07 5.46
C ALA A 215 0.22 -1.73 6.76
N ARG A 216 0.53 -3.04 6.72
CA ARG A 216 1.10 -3.76 7.88
C ARG A 216 2.46 -3.21 8.32
N ALA A 217 3.27 -2.73 7.38
CA ALA A 217 4.52 -2.06 7.69
C ALA A 217 4.32 -0.65 8.28
N GLY A 218 3.08 -0.18 8.46
CA GLY A 218 2.80 1.19 8.91
C GLY A 218 3.29 2.23 7.91
N VAL A 219 3.34 1.88 6.63
CA VAL A 219 3.50 2.82 5.52
C VAL A 219 2.10 3.22 5.08
N PRO A 220 1.77 4.52 4.96
CA PRO A 220 0.52 4.95 4.36
C PRO A 220 0.29 4.27 3.02
N ALA A 221 -0.81 3.54 2.90
CA ALA A 221 -1.10 2.64 1.80
C ALA A 221 -2.60 2.67 1.52
N SER A 222 -2.98 2.71 0.25
CA SER A 222 -4.38 2.69 -0.15
C SER A 222 -5.06 1.42 0.33
N GLN A 223 -6.28 1.56 0.83
CA GLN A 223 -7.16 0.42 1.07
C GLN A 223 -7.44 -0.30 -0.25
N HIS A 224 -7.51 -1.63 -0.18
CA HIS A 224 -7.70 -2.50 -1.33
C HIS A 224 -8.69 -3.61 -1.00
N THR A 225 -9.65 -3.83 -1.89
CA THR A 225 -10.47 -5.05 -1.92
C THR A 225 -10.78 -5.43 -3.38
N TYR A 226 -11.63 -6.43 -3.58
CA TYR A 226 -12.13 -6.81 -4.90
C TYR A 226 -13.57 -6.36 -5.11
N ALA A 227 -13.90 -6.08 -6.37
CA ALA A 227 -15.26 -5.86 -6.80
C ALA A 227 -15.56 -6.58 -8.12
N LYS A 228 -16.73 -7.20 -8.23
CA LYS A 228 -17.35 -7.50 -9.52
C LYS A 228 -17.84 -6.17 -10.12
N LEU A 229 -17.68 -5.97 -11.43
CA LEU A 229 -18.22 -4.79 -12.13
C LEU A 229 -19.25 -5.22 -13.17
N ALA A 230 -20.40 -4.55 -13.19
CA ALA A 230 -21.43 -4.74 -14.20
C ALA A 230 -22.00 -3.40 -14.68
N PHE A 231 -22.38 -3.35 -15.95
CA PHE A 231 -23.20 -2.29 -16.52
C PHE A 231 -24.48 -2.91 -17.06
N ASP A 232 -25.63 -2.50 -16.52
CA ASP A 232 -26.92 -3.12 -16.78
C ASP A 232 -26.82 -4.64 -16.59
N ASP A 233 -27.20 -5.44 -17.60
CA ASP A 233 -27.12 -6.90 -17.56
C ASP A 233 -25.75 -7.46 -18.02
N ILE A 234 -24.78 -6.59 -18.31
CA ILE A 234 -23.47 -6.97 -18.84
C ILE A 234 -22.44 -7.02 -17.71
N TYR A 235 -21.88 -8.20 -17.47
CA TYR A 235 -20.79 -8.40 -16.51
C TYR A 235 -19.41 -8.16 -17.13
N PHE A 236 -18.61 -7.31 -16.48
CA PHE A 236 -17.28 -6.91 -16.95
C PHE A 236 -16.12 -7.64 -16.26
N GLY A 237 -16.42 -8.50 -15.26
CA GLY A 237 -15.42 -9.30 -14.56
C GLY A 237 -15.06 -8.80 -13.16
N LEU A 238 -14.02 -9.41 -12.59
CA LEU A 238 -13.41 -9.05 -11.31
C LEU A 238 -12.45 -7.87 -11.46
N PHE A 239 -12.54 -6.89 -10.57
CA PHE A 239 -11.69 -5.71 -10.50
C PHE A 239 -11.08 -5.60 -9.11
N SER A 240 -9.92 -4.97 -9.04
CA SER A 240 -9.37 -4.48 -7.77
C SER A 240 -9.99 -3.10 -7.49
N LEU A 241 -10.67 -2.98 -6.36
CA LEU A 241 -11.23 -1.73 -5.85
C LEU A 241 -10.19 -1.11 -4.91
N ILE A 242 -9.71 0.07 -5.28
CA ILE A 242 -8.59 0.74 -4.61
C ILE A 242 -8.99 2.17 -4.26
N GLU A 243 -8.75 2.53 -3.01
CA GLU A 243 -8.87 3.90 -2.52
C GLU A 243 -8.06 4.88 -3.37
N GLN A 244 -8.63 6.05 -3.66
CA GLN A 244 -7.91 7.11 -4.35
C GLN A 244 -6.99 7.85 -3.37
N VAL A 245 -5.71 7.93 -3.69
CA VAL A 245 -4.79 8.83 -2.96
C VAL A 245 -5.13 10.28 -3.34
N ASP A 246 -5.78 11.00 -2.44
CA ASP A 246 -6.18 12.40 -2.54
C ASP A 246 -6.24 13.09 -1.16
N LYS A 247 -6.98 14.20 -1.05
CA LYS A 247 -7.10 14.98 0.20
C LYS A 247 -7.72 14.17 1.35
N GLN A 248 -8.62 13.22 1.08
CA GLN A 248 -9.22 12.41 2.13
C GLN A 248 -8.22 11.40 2.67
N PHE A 249 -7.51 10.71 1.77
CA PHE A 249 -6.39 9.85 2.15
C PHE A 249 -5.35 10.59 3.01
N LEU A 250 -5.04 11.85 2.66
CA LEU A 250 -4.12 12.64 3.47
C LEU A 250 -4.64 12.90 4.89
N GLN A 251 -5.94 13.19 5.04
CA GLN A 251 -6.57 13.41 6.34
C GLN A 251 -6.48 12.16 7.22
N ASP A 252 -6.81 11.01 6.65
CA ASP A 252 -6.88 9.74 7.36
C ASP A 252 -5.49 9.24 7.80
N HIS A 253 -4.44 9.52 7.02
CA HIS A 253 -3.10 8.99 7.26
C HIS A 253 -2.11 9.96 7.92
N PHE A 254 -2.32 11.28 7.83
CA PHE A 254 -1.31 12.27 8.24
C PHE A 254 -1.76 13.24 9.33
N GLY A 255 -2.99 13.10 9.86
CA GLY A 255 -3.46 13.86 11.02
C GLY A 255 -3.29 15.37 10.81
N ALA A 256 -2.67 16.10 11.74
CA ALA A 256 -2.46 17.55 11.60
C ALA A 256 -1.65 17.99 10.36
N ASN A 257 -0.91 17.07 9.73
CA ASN A 257 -0.05 17.34 8.57
C ASN A 257 -0.74 17.10 7.21
N HIS A 258 -2.05 16.82 7.18
CA HIS A 258 -2.79 16.47 5.95
C HIS A 258 -2.89 17.59 4.90
N LYS A 259 -2.55 18.84 5.26
CA LYS A 259 -2.70 20.02 4.38
C LYS A 259 -1.53 20.21 3.40
N GLY A 260 -0.49 19.40 3.51
CA GLY A 260 0.68 19.48 2.62
C GLY A 260 0.36 19.11 1.17
N ASN A 261 1.32 19.36 0.28
CA ASN A 261 1.17 19.03 -1.13
C ASN A 261 1.23 17.52 -1.38
N LEU A 262 0.36 17.06 -2.29
CA LEU A 262 0.39 15.71 -2.82
C LEU A 262 1.01 15.73 -4.21
N TYR A 263 2.14 15.06 -4.39
CA TYR A 263 2.80 14.93 -5.68
C TYR A 263 2.66 13.52 -6.24
N LYS A 264 2.33 13.43 -7.53
CA LYS A 264 2.40 12.18 -8.29
C LYS A 264 3.62 12.20 -9.20
N ALA A 265 4.51 11.23 -9.02
CA ALA A 265 5.76 11.09 -9.74
C ALA A 265 5.59 10.42 -11.12
N TYR A 266 6.29 10.95 -12.13
CA TYR A 266 6.31 10.47 -13.51
C TYR A 266 7.72 10.58 -14.11
N CYS A 267 7.90 10.03 -15.31
CA CYS A 267 8.98 10.42 -16.22
C CYS A 267 8.37 11.32 -17.28
N GLY A 268 8.73 12.60 -17.22
CA GLY A 268 8.08 13.68 -17.95
C GLY A 268 9.08 14.64 -18.59
N ASP A 269 8.62 15.87 -18.80
CA ASP A 269 9.28 16.97 -19.48
C ASP A 269 10.63 17.38 -18.89
N ILE A 270 10.79 17.25 -17.57
CA ILE A 270 12.07 17.48 -16.89
C ILE A 270 12.81 16.17 -16.58
N GLY A 271 12.41 15.04 -17.16
CA GLY A 271 12.98 13.71 -16.93
C GLY A 271 12.22 12.89 -15.88
N CYS A 272 12.84 11.83 -15.35
CA CYS A 272 12.23 11.02 -14.29
C CYS A 272 12.28 11.74 -12.93
N ALA A 273 11.24 11.53 -12.12
CA ALA A 273 11.13 11.99 -10.75
C ALA A 273 12.12 11.23 -9.81
N THR A 274 13.42 11.39 -10.04
CA THR A 274 14.51 10.73 -9.31
C THR A 274 14.87 11.41 -8.00
N LEU A 275 14.24 12.55 -7.69
CA LEU A 275 14.60 13.43 -6.57
C LEU A 275 16.04 13.95 -6.60
N GLY A 276 16.67 13.98 -7.78
CA GLY A 276 17.96 14.63 -7.98
C GLY A 276 17.83 16.16 -7.89
N HIS A 277 18.83 16.79 -7.28
CA HIS A 277 18.91 18.25 -7.15
C HIS A 277 19.07 18.93 -8.52
N ARG A 278 18.33 20.02 -8.74
CA ARG A 278 18.26 20.76 -10.00
C ARG A 278 18.54 22.23 -9.73
N ILE A 279 19.40 22.81 -10.55
CA ILE A 279 19.69 24.24 -10.58
C ILE A 279 19.30 24.78 -11.95
N GLY A 280 18.50 25.84 -11.94
CA GLY A 280 18.05 26.54 -13.13
C GLY A 280 19.02 27.60 -13.61
N GLU A 281 18.58 28.33 -14.64
CA GLU A 281 19.30 29.48 -15.17
C GLU A 281 19.62 30.51 -14.07
N GLY A 282 20.81 31.10 -14.13
CA GLY A 282 21.25 32.08 -13.14
C GLY A 282 21.48 31.53 -11.73
N GLY A 283 21.50 30.20 -11.55
CA GLY A 283 21.66 29.59 -10.23
C GLY A 283 20.35 29.44 -9.45
N ASP A 284 19.20 29.52 -10.13
CA ASP A 284 17.89 29.38 -9.50
C ASP A 284 17.68 28.00 -8.86
N ASP A 285 17.53 27.97 -7.54
CA ASP A 285 17.32 26.77 -6.73
C ASP A 285 15.91 26.73 -6.10
N SER A 286 14.94 27.41 -6.74
CA SER A 286 13.53 27.44 -6.31
C SER A 286 12.69 26.29 -6.87
N GLY A 287 11.44 26.19 -6.42
CA GLY A 287 10.44 25.25 -6.90
C GLY A 287 10.17 25.31 -8.40
N ARG A 288 10.48 26.44 -9.07
CA ARG A 288 10.33 26.60 -10.53
C ARG A 288 11.02 25.49 -11.33
N GLN A 289 12.09 24.90 -10.79
CA GLN A 289 12.82 23.82 -11.46
C GLN A 289 12.06 22.47 -11.49
N TYR A 290 10.98 22.35 -10.71
CA TYR A 290 10.19 21.13 -10.55
C TYR A 290 8.76 21.25 -11.09
N ALA A 291 8.28 22.47 -11.34
CA ALA A 291 6.92 22.73 -11.83
C ALA A 291 6.66 22.16 -13.24
N GLY A 292 7.72 21.97 -14.04
CA GLY A 292 7.61 21.60 -15.46
C GLY A 292 7.10 22.74 -16.33
N LYS A 293 7.06 22.51 -17.64
CA LYS A 293 6.58 23.46 -18.66
C LYS A 293 5.50 22.86 -19.56
N ASP A 294 5.39 21.53 -19.61
CA ASP A 294 4.40 20.81 -20.41
C ASP A 294 3.31 20.19 -19.51
N PRO A 295 2.11 20.82 -19.40
CA PRO A 295 1.02 20.34 -18.56
C PRO A 295 0.61 18.88 -18.83
N ASP A 296 0.78 18.39 -20.05
CA ASP A 296 0.39 17.02 -20.42
C ASP A 296 1.48 16.00 -20.05
N ASN A 297 2.73 16.46 -19.88
CA ASN A 297 3.91 15.64 -19.65
C ASN A 297 4.69 16.00 -18.37
N LEU A 298 4.05 16.56 -17.35
CA LEU A 298 4.72 16.94 -16.10
C LEU A 298 5.36 15.75 -15.36
N THR A 299 6.64 15.91 -14.96
CA THR A 299 7.39 14.95 -14.11
C THR A 299 6.84 14.84 -12.68
N TYR A 300 6.51 15.96 -12.05
CA TYR A 300 5.84 16.00 -10.74
C TYR A 300 4.47 16.64 -10.92
N ARG A 301 3.41 15.83 -10.83
CA ARG A 301 2.03 16.32 -10.95
C ARG A 301 1.51 16.65 -9.56
N LEU A 302 1.29 17.94 -9.30
CA LEU A 302 0.61 18.39 -8.10
C LEU A 302 -0.86 17.92 -8.13
N LYS A 303 -1.32 17.28 -7.06
CA LYS A 303 -2.65 16.67 -6.90
C LYS A 303 -3.45 17.23 -5.71
N GLY A 304 -2.81 18.04 -4.86
CA GLY A 304 -3.45 18.85 -3.82
C GLY A 304 -2.99 20.29 -3.96
N ASN A 305 -3.76 21.24 -3.45
CA ASN A 305 -3.41 22.68 -3.41
C ASN A 305 -3.01 23.31 -4.77
N SER A 306 -3.44 22.76 -5.90
CA SER A 306 -3.14 23.32 -7.24
C SER A 306 -3.64 24.75 -7.42
N ASP A 307 -4.74 25.07 -6.73
CA ASP A 307 -5.48 26.32 -6.88
C ASP A 307 -5.02 27.37 -5.85
N ASP A 308 -4.07 27.03 -4.97
CA ASP A 308 -3.46 27.91 -3.99
C ASP A 308 -2.10 28.42 -4.52
N PRO A 309 -1.99 29.69 -4.94
CA PRO A 309 -0.74 30.25 -5.47
C PRO A 309 0.43 30.25 -4.47
N ALA A 310 0.16 30.18 -3.16
CA ALA A 310 1.20 30.12 -2.15
C ALA A 310 1.72 28.69 -1.95
N ALA A 311 0.91 27.68 -2.24
CA ALA A 311 1.26 26.27 -2.06
C ALA A 311 1.72 25.59 -3.35
N ASN A 312 1.33 26.10 -4.52
CA ASN A 312 1.65 25.50 -5.82
C ASN A 312 3.01 25.93 -6.41
N THR A 313 3.88 26.57 -5.62
CA THR A 313 5.19 27.07 -6.09
C THR A 313 6.24 25.97 -6.26
N PHE A 314 5.99 24.77 -5.72
CA PHE A 314 6.93 23.64 -5.62
C PHE A 314 8.17 23.91 -4.73
N ASP A 315 8.19 25.01 -3.97
CA ASP A 315 9.33 25.34 -3.11
C ASP A 315 9.52 24.32 -1.97
N ASP A 316 8.44 23.67 -1.53
CA ASP A 316 8.48 22.56 -0.58
C ASP A 316 9.22 21.34 -1.14
N LEU A 317 8.95 20.99 -2.41
CA LEU A 317 9.67 19.93 -3.13
C LEU A 317 11.13 20.30 -3.35
N ALA A 318 11.41 21.55 -3.73
CA ALA A 318 12.79 22.03 -3.88
C ALA A 318 13.54 21.97 -2.53
N GLN A 319 12.93 22.42 -1.44
CA GLN A 319 13.50 22.31 -0.10
C GLN A 319 13.78 20.87 0.29
N PHE A 320 12.82 19.97 0.07
CA PHE A 320 12.98 18.55 0.35
C PHE A 320 14.16 17.96 -0.45
N VAL A 321 14.21 18.21 -1.77
CA VAL A 321 15.28 17.72 -2.64
C VAL A 321 16.65 18.26 -2.24
N ARG A 322 16.77 19.55 -1.89
CA ARG A 322 18.03 20.13 -1.40
C ARG A 322 18.52 19.42 -0.14
N VAL A 323 17.63 19.18 0.81
CA VAL A 323 17.96 18.54 2.09
C VAL A 323 18.47 17.12 1.86
N ILE A 324 17.75 16.28 1.11
CA ILE A 324 18.13 14.87 0.90
C ILE A 324 19.40 14.71 0.04
N ASN A 325 19.75 15.71 -0.78
CA ASN A 325 21.00 15.72 -1.56
C ASN A 325 22.18 16.36 -0.78
N GLY A 326 21.96 16.79 0.47
CA GLY A 326 22.98 17.39 1.32
C GLY A 326 23.48 18.73 0.79
N VAL A 327 22.66 19.47 0.05
CA VAL A 327 23.05 20.76 -0.54
C VAL A 327 23.41 21.75 0.56
N GLY A 328 24.56 22.40 0.41
CA GLY A 328 25.08 23.37 1.39
C GLY A 328 25.82 22.75 2.58
N LEU A 329 25.86 21.41 2.72
CA LEU A 329 26.67 20.75 3.74
C LEU A 329 28.13 20.61 3.28
N PRO A 330 29.12 20.92 4.15
CA PRO A 330 30.53 20.77 3.83
C PRO A 330 30.96 19.30 3.79
N GLY A 331 32.14 19.03 3.23
CA GLY A 331 32.78 17.71 3.33
C GLY A 331 32.58 16.78 2.12
N GLY A 332 32.12 17.29 0.99
CA GLY A 332 31.95 16.50 -0.24
C GLY A 332 31.05 15.29 0.03
N ASP A 333 31.41 14.10 -0.43
CA ASP A 333 30.59 12.89 -0.23
C ASP A 333 30.48 12.46 1.23
N LYS A 334 31.45 12.83 2.08
CA LYS A 334 31.39 12.54 3.52
C LYS A 334 30.29 13.31 4.24
N ARG A 335 29.67 14.30 3.58
CA ARG A 335 28.55 15.09 4.16
C ARG A 335 27.38 14.21 4.59
N PHE A 336 27.13 13.12 3.88
CA PHE A 336 26.03 12.20 4.16
C PHE A 336 26.23 11.37 5.43
N ASP A 337 27.47 11.23 5.89
CA ASP A 337 27.83 10.49 7.11
C ASP A 337 27.93 11.41 8.34
N THR A 338 27.32 12.60 8.29
CA THR A 338 27.36 13.59 9.37
C THR A 338 26.05 13.65 10.14
N ASP A 339 26.14 13.99 11.43
CA ASP A 339 24.97 14.31 12.25
C ASP A 339 24.17 15.50 11.70
N ALA A 340 24.83 16.42 10.99
CA ALA A 340 24.17 17.55 10.34
C ALA A 340 23.22 17.08 9.23
N PHE A 341 23.65 16.15 8.37
CA PHE A 341 22.78 15.56 7.34
C PHE A 341 21.65 14.75 7.96
N ARG A 342 21.95 13.92 8.96
CA ARG A 342 20.91 13.17 9.68
C ARG A 342 19.83 14.11 10.22
N LYS A 343 20.24 15.14 10.96
CA LYS A 343 19.31 16.10 11.57
C LYS A 343 18.51 16.89 10.53
N SER A 344 19.14 17.28 9.41
CA SER A 344 18.43 18.03 8.36
C SER A 344 17.36 17.17 7.69
N VAL A 345 17.68 15.91 7.36
CA VAL A 345 16.72 14.98 6.76
C VAL A 345 15.60 14.63 7.74
N GLU A 346 15.92 14.26 8.98
CA GLU A 346 14.91 13.92 10.00
C GLU A 346 14.00 15.12 10.34
N GLY A 347 14.46 16.35 10.11
CA GLY A 347 13.66 17.57 10.30
C GLY A 347 12.58 17.82 9.25
N ILE A 348 12.67 17.22 8.06
CA ILE A 348 11.72 17.43 6.95
C ILE A 348 11.11 16.13 6.40
N PHE A 349 11.68 14.97 6.73
CA PHE A 349 11.33 13.69 6.14
C PHE A 349 11.03 12.62 7.18
N ASN A 350 9.96 11.86 6.97
CA ASN A 350 9.67 10.68 7.78
C ASN A 350 10.58 9.52 7.36
N VAL A 351 11.84 9.57 7.79
CA VAL A 351 12.89 8.57 7.51
C VAL A 351 12.43 7.15 7.88
N ARG A 352 11.72 7.00 9.01
CA ARG A 352 11.25 5.69 9.47
C ARG A 352 10.26 5.07 8.49
N ALA A 353 9.23 5.82 8.07
CA ALA A 353 8.26 5.33 7.09
C ALA A 353 8.93 4.99 5.75
N PHE A 354 9.87 5.83 5.29
CA PHE A 354 10.62 5.58 4.07
C PHE A 354 11.46 4.30 4.13
N LEU A 355 12.19 4.06 5.23
CA LEU A 355 13.00 2.86 5.38
C LEU A 355 12.13 1.58 5.41
N ARG A 356 10.93 1.65 5.99
CA ARG A 356 9.96 0.54 5.95
C ARG A 356 9.44 0.29 4.53
N TRP A 357 9.12 1.35 3.80
CA TRP A 357 8.74 1.26 2.39
C TRP A 357 9.89 0.65 1.55
N HIS A 358 11.11 1.13 1.73
CA HIS A 358 12.30 0.70 0.98
C HIS A 358 12.69 -0.76 1.25
N ALA A 359 12.59 -1.21 2.50
CA ALA A 359 12.86 -2.60 2.86
C ALA A 359 11.93 -3.57 2.12
N ARG A 360 10.67 -3.18 1.89
CA ARG A 360 9.65 -3.99 1.20
C ARG A 360 9.67 -3.87 -0.32
N SER A 361 10.24 -2.79 -0.86
CA SER A 361 10.41 -2.64 -2.32
C SER A 361 11.62 -3.42 -2.86
N ARG A 362 12.68 -3.61 -2.06
CA ARG A 362 13.87 -4.40 -2.45
C ARG A 362 13.64 -5.91 -2.49
N SER A 363 12.62 -6.42 -1.81
CA SER A 363 12.36 -7.87 -1.71
C SER A 363 11.86 -8.51 -3.02
N HIS A 364 11.61 -7.72 -4.08
CA HIS A 364 11.05 -8.19 -5.35
C HIS A 364 11.87 -7.82 -6.61
N CYS A 365 13.08 -7.27 -6.47
CA CYS A 365 13.94 -6.94 -7.62
C CYS A 365 15.42 -7.24 -7.33
N PRO A 366 15.96 -8.41 -7.75
CA PRO A 366 17.36 -8.77 -7.50
C PRO A 366 18.36 -7.93 -8.31
N THR A 367 17.92 -7.09 -9.25
CA THR A 367 18.79 -6.39 -10.22
C THR A 367 19.11 -4.94 -9.87
N LEU A 368 18.73 -4.44 -8.69
CA LEU A 368 19.05 -3.07 -8.24
C LEU A 368 19.69 -3.04 -6.84
N ALA A 369 20.59 -3.99 -6.58
CA ALA A 369 21.60 -3.80 -5.53
C ALA A 369 22.76 -2.99 -6.13
N PRO A 370 23.02 -1.74 -5.68
CA PRO A 370 24.30 -1.12 -5.96
C PRO A 370 25.35 -1.94 -5.20
N SER A 371 26.24 -2.56 -5.96
CA SER A 371 27.45 -3.21 -5.46
C SER A 371 28.32 -2.17 -4.77
N TRP A 372 28.20 -2.05 -3.45
CA TRP A 372 29.23 -1.41 -2.65
C TRP A 372 30.39 -2.41 -2.49
N ARG A 373 31.24 -2.51 -3.53
CA ARG A 373 32.58 -3.09 -3.35
C ARG A 373 33.47 -1.97 -2.79
N ARG A 374 33.93 -2.17 -1.56
CA ARG A 374 35.15 -1.52 -1.07
C ARG A 374 36.30 -1.87 -2.01
N THR A 375 36.97 -0.86 -2.54
CA THR A 375 38.41 -0.87 -2.80
C THR A 375 39.04 0.07 -1.81
#